data_AF-A0A7X5N1D1-F1
#
_entry.id   AF-A0A7X5N1D1-F1
#
_cell.length_a   1.000
_cell.length_b   1.000
_cell.length_c   1.000
_cell.angle_alpha   90.00
_cell.angle_beta   90.00
_cell.angle_gamma   90.00
#
_symmetry.space_group_name_H-M   'P 1'
#
loop_
_entity.id
_entity.type
_entity.pdbx_description
1 polymer ?
#
loop_
_entity_poly.entity_id
_entity_poly.type
_entity_poly.pdbx_seq_one_letter_code
_entity_poly.pdbx_strand_id
1 'polypeptide(L)'
;MNENILWLHELRLADLARVGGKNSSLGEMIGNLAGLGVSVPGGYATTAEAFKDFIAHNDLSKRIFDKLATLDVEDVGALTVAGKEIRGWVIDAPLQPELDRDIRTA
;
A
#
# COMPACT_ATOMS: atom_id res chain seq x y z
N MET A 1 -14.20 -3.43 -12.01
CA MET A 1 -12.96 -4.19 -11.78
C MET A 1 -12.03 -3.26 -11.04
N ASN A 2 -11.80 -3.53 -9.75
CA ASN A 2 -10.75 -2.83 -9.01
C ASN A 2 -9.45 -3.57 -9.32
N GLU A 3 -8.50 -2.89 -9.94
CA GLU A 3 -7.19 -3.48 -10.22
C GLU A 3 -6.37 -3.47 -8.93
N ASN A 4 -5.97 -4.66 -8.48
CA ASN A 4 -5.16 -4.82 -7.27
C ASN A 4 -3.73 -4.28 -7.45
N ILE A 5 -3.22 -4.34 -8.69
CA ILE A 5 -1.89 -3.88 -9.09
C ILE A 5 -1.98 -3.03 -10.35
N LEU A 6 -1.06 -2.08 -10.50
CA LEU A 6 -0.92 -1.22 -11.69
C LEU A 6 0.54 -1.17 -12.12
N TRP A 7 0.79 -1.28 -13.42
CA TRP A 7 2.14 -1.22 -13.96
C TRP A 7 2.74 0.17 -13.85
N LEU A 8 3.97 0.28 -13.33
CA LEU A 8 4.61 1.57 -13.10
C LEU A 8 4.73 2.41 -14.37
N HIS A 9 4.94 1.80 -15.54
CA HIS A 9 5.06 2.51 -16.81
C HIS A 9 3.73 3.12 -17.32
N GLU A 10 2.60 2.64 -16.80
CA GLU A 10 1.26 3.14 -17.12
C GLU A 10 0.81 4.27 -16.19
N LEU A 11 1.46 4.41 -15.03
CA LEU A 11 1.09 5.39 -14.01
C LEU A 11 1.44 6.82 -14.41
N ARG A 12 0.60 7.75 -13.99
CA ARG A 12 0.80 9.21 -14.11
C ARG A 12 0.56 9.90 -12.77
N LEU A 13 0.84 11.20 -12.69
CA LEU A 13 0.56 12.02 -11.51
C LEU A 13 -0.94 11.98 -11.12
N ALA A 14 -1.82 11.83 -12.11
CA ALA A 14 -3.26 11.68 -11.90
C ALA A 14 -3.63 10.42 -11.06
N ASP A 15 -2.77 9.41 -11.02
CA ASP A 15 -2.99 8.19 -10.24
C ASP A 15 -2.57 8.32 -8.76
N LEU A 16 -2.17 9.52 -8.30
CA LEU A 16 -1.72 9.74 -6.91
C LEU A 16 -2.68 9.18 -5.86
N ALA A 17 -3.99 9.35 -6.05
CA ALA A 17 -4.99 8.82 -5.12
C ALA A 17 -5.07 7.28 -5.10
N ARG A 18 -4.65 6.62 -6.20
CA ARG A 18 -4.69 5.16 -6.37
C ARG A 18 -3.43 4.49 -5.85
N VAL A 19 -2.26 5.11 -5.98
CA VAL A 19 -0.96 4.45 -5.72
C VAL A 19 -0.02 5.22 -4.78
N GLY A 20 -0.39 6.44 -4.38
CA GLY A 20 0.43 7.33 -3.58
C GLY A 20 1.51 8.07 -4.37
N GLY A 21 2.08 9.11 -3.76
CA GLY A 21 2.99 10.04 -4.44
C GLY A 21 4.30 9.43 -4.93
N LYS A 22 4.80 8.38 -4.28
CA LYS A 22 6.04 7.70 -4.72
C LYS A 22 5.85 6.96 -6.04
N ASN A 23 4.79 6.16 -6.14
CA ASN A 23 4.52 5.34 -7.33
C ASN A 23 4.08 6.19 -8.53
N SER A 24 3.26 7.23 -8.31
CA SER A 24 2.92 8.17 -9.39
C SER A 24 4.13 8.93 -9.91
N SER A 25 5.06 9.34 -9.02
CA SER A 25 6.32 9.97 -9.44
C SER A 25 7.24 9.01 -10.19
N LEU A 26 7.31 7.72 -9.80
CA LEU A 26 8.05 6.70 -10.55
C LEU A 26 7.50 6.54 -11.97
N GLY A 27 6.17 6.53 -12.14
CA GLY A 27 5.55 6.47 -13.47
C GLY A 27 5.87 7.67 -14.35
N GLU A 28 5.83 8.88 -13.79
CA GLU A 28 6.27 10.10 -14.51
C GLU A 28 7.74 10.02 -14.94
N MET A 29 8.63 9.49 -14.08
CA MET A 29 10.05 9.34 -14.43
C MET A 29 10.26 8.29 -15.53
N ILE A 30 9.56 7.14 -15.47
CA ILE A 30 9.63 6.11 -16.51
C ILE A 30 9.12 6.67 -17.84
N GLY A 31 7.97 7.35 -17.84
CA GLY A 31 7.35 7.88 -19.05
C GLY A 31 8.13 9.01 -19.71
N ASN A 32 8.72 9.92 -18.93
CA ASN A 32 9.32 11.14 -19.45
C ASN A 32 10.85 11.11 -19.53
N LEU A 33 11.54 10.34 -18.67
CA LEU A 33 13.01 10.37 -18.58
C LEU A 33 13.71 9.20 -19.26
N ALA A 34 12.97 8.13 -19.62
CA ALA A 34 13.55 7.01 -20.35
C ALA A 34 14.19 7.43 -21.69
N GLY A 35 13.54 8.36 -22.41
CA GLY A 35 14.08 8.94 -23.65
C GLY A 35 15.32 9.82 -23.45
N LEU A 36 15.62 10.21 -22.21
CA LEU A 36 16.78 11.01 -21.83
C LEU A 36 17.92 10.15 -21.25
N GLY A 37 17.83 8.82 -21.35
CA GLY A 37 18.84 7.89 -20.87
C GLY A 37 18.81 7.64 -19.36
N VAL A 38 17.81 8.13 -18.64
CA VAL A 38 17.61 7.83 -17.22
C VAL A 38 16.97 6.46 -17.09
N SER A 39 17.70 5.51 -16.48
CA SER A 39 17.17 4.18 -16.21
C SER A 39 16.43 4.15 -14.88
N VAL A 40 15.12 3.93 -14.95
CA VAL A 40 14.26 3.67 -13.79
C VAL A 40 13.80 2.21 -13.87
N PRO A 41 14.00 1.40 -12.82
CA PRO A 41 13.52 0.03 -12.80
C PRO A 41 12.00 -0.04 -13.02
N GLY A 42 11.57 -1.00 -13.84
CA GLY A 42 10.16 -1.33 -14.00
C GLY A 42 9.59 -2.04 -12.77
N GLY A 43 8.32 -2.41 -12.88
CA GLY A 43 7.58 -3.11 -11.82
C GLY A 43 6.12 -2.67 -11.79
N TYR A 44 5.46 -2.97 -10.69
CA TYR A 44 4.06 -2.61 -10.45
C TYR A 44 3.89 -2.05 -9.04
N ALA A 45 2.78 -1.34 -8.83
CA ALA A 45 2.33 -0.83 -7.54
C ALA A 45 1.02 -1.49 -7.15
N THR A 46 0.88 -1.92 -5.89
CA THR A 46 -0.43 -2.26 -5.33
C THR A 46 -1.27 -0.99 -5.17
N THR A 47 -2.59 -1.10 -5.30
CA THR A 47 -3.48 0.05 -5.18
C THR A 47 -3.92 0.30 -3.73
N ALA A 48 -4.34 1.54 -3.46
CA ALA A 48 -4.96 1.92 -2.19
C ALA A 48 -6.25 1.13 -1.93
N GLU A 49 -6.94 0.71 -3.00
CA GLU A 49 -8.13 -0.12 -2.89
C GLU A 49 -7.77 -1.55 -2.46
N ALA A 50 -6.74 -2.17 -3.05
CA ALA A 50 -6.22 -3.46 -2.61
C ALA A 50 -5.86 -3.47 -1.11
N PHE A 51 -5.27 -2.37 -0.62
CA PHE A 51 -4.99 -2.20 0.81
C PHE A 51 -6.28 -2.12 1.66
N LYS A 52 -7.28 -1.36 1.24
CA LYS A 52 -8.57 -1.28 1.97
C LYS A 52 -9.25 -2.65 2.02
N ASP A 53 -9.28 -3.34 0.89
CA ASP A 53 -9.84 -4.68 0.79
C ASP A 53 -9.08 -5.65 1.71
N PHE A 54 -7.76 -5.52 1.83
CA PHE A 54 -6.93 -6.37 2.69
C PHE A 54 -7.27 -6.16 4.16
N ILE A 55 -7.38 -4.89 4.58
CA ILE A 55 -7.78 -4.55 5.95
C ILE A 55 -9.20 -5.04 6.24
N ALA A 56 -10.13 -4.92 5.28
CA ALA A 56 -11.52 -5.35 5.42
C ALA A 56 -11.65 -6.88 5.46
N HIS A 57 -10.97 -7.61 4.58
CA HIS A 57 -10.98 -9.08 4.52
C HIS A 57 -10.52 -9.73 5.83
N ASN A 58 -9.61 -9.06 6.55
CA ASN A 58 -9.01 -9.56 7.78
C ASN A 58 -9.63 -8.95 9.04
N ASP A 59 -10.77 -8.25 8.92
CA ASP A 59 -11.47 -7.56 10.02
C ASP A 59 -10.55 -6.64 10.86
N LEU A 60 -9.48 -6.12 10.25
CA LEU A 60 -8.43 -5.39 10.96
C LEU A 60 -8.84 -3.96 11.28
N SER A 61 -9.72 -3.34 10.48
CA SER A 61 -10.17 -1.96 10.68
C SER A 61 -10.60 -1.72 12.13
N LYS A 62 -11.59 -2.48 12.60
CA LYS A 62 -12.15 -2.28 13.94
C LYS A 62 -11.09 -2.48 15.01
N ARG A 63 -10.31 -3.55 14.90
CA ARG A 63 -9.26 -3.91 15.88
C ARG A 63 -8.20 -2.82 16.00
N ILE A 64 -7.78 -2.24 14.88
CA ILE A 64 -6.84 -1.10 14.83
C ILE A 64 -7.46 0.14 15.47
N PHE A 65 -8.68 0.51 15.09
CA PHE A 65 -9.33 1.69 15.66
C PHE A 65 -9.59 1.57 17.16
N ASP A 66 -10.05 0.41 17.63
CA ASP A 66 -10.25 0.16 19.07
C ASP A 66 -8.94 0.33 19.86
N LYS A 67 -7.81 -0.15 19.32
CA LYS A 67 -6.49 -0.03 19.96
C LYS A 67 -6.01 1.42 20.02
N LEU A 68 -6.30 2.20 18.98
CA LEU A 68 -5.90 3.61 18.89
C LEU A 68 -6.84 4.55 19.65
N ALA A 69 -8.11 4.19 19.82
CA ALA A 69 -9.13 5.07 20.40
C ALA A 69 -8.83 5.55 21.83
N THR A 70 -8.12 4.74 22.60
CA THR A 70 -7.75 5.06 24.01
C THR A 70 -6.27 5.39 24.16
N LEU A 71 -5.53 5.52 23.07
CA LEU A 71 -4.08 5.69 23.11
C LEU A 71 -3.73 7.16 23.29
N ASP A 72 -2.99 7.48 24.34
CA ASP A 72 -2.31 8.78 24.45
C ASP A 72 -1.11 8.79 23.50
N VAL A 73 -1.13 9.72 22.55
CA VAL A 73 -0.07 9.86 21.53
C VAL A 73 1.15 10.61 22.05
N GLU A 74 1.07 11.25 23.22
CA GLU A 74 2.24 11.85 23.88
C GLU A 74 3.00 10.81 24.73
N ASP A 75 2.37 9.67 25.04
CA ASP A 75 3.03 8.52 25.66
C ASP A 75 3.76 7.67 24.61
N VAL A 76 5.05 7.96 24.44
CA VAL A 76 5.97 7.25 23.53
C VAL A 76 6.04 5.74 23.85
N GLY A 77 5.92 5.36 25.13
CA GLY A 77 5.93 3.96 25.55
C GLY A 77 4.68 3.23 25.07
N ALA A 78 3.51 3.83 25.30
CA ALA A 78 2.23 3.30 24.82
C ALA A 78 2.17 3.24 23.29
N LEU A 79 2.68 4.26 22.59
CA LEU A 79 2.80 4.28 21.13
C LEU A 79 3.64 3.11 20.60
N THR A 80 4.77 2.83 21.24
CA THR A 80 5.68 1.74 20.84
C THR A 80 4.99 0.39 20.95
N VAL A 81 4.27 0.15 22.05
CA VAL A 81 3.51 -1.09 22.28
C VAL A 81 2.37 -1.21 21.28
N ALA A 82 1.54 -0.18 21.12
CA ALA A 82 0.42 -0.19 20.18
C ALA A 82 0.86 -0.38 18.74
N GLY A 83 1.90 0.32 18.30
CA GLY A 83 2.46 0.18 16.95
C GLY A 83 3.10 -1.18 16.70
N LYS A 84 3.71 -1.82 17.71
CA LYS A 84 4.20 -3.20 17.59
C LYS A 84 3.03 -4.17 17.41
N GLU A 85 1.97 -4.00 18.19
CA GLU A 85 0.81 -4.89 18.15
C GLU A 85 0.05 -4.78 16.82
N ILE A 86 -0.24 -3.56 16.36
CA ILE A 86 -0.91 -3.32 15.07
C ILE A 86 -0.10 -3.88 13.90
N ARG A 87 1.23 -3.65 13.88
CA ARG A 87 2.11 -4.23 12.85
C ARG A 87 2.10 -5.76 12.89
N GLY A 88 2.05 -6.36 14.08
CA GLY A 88 1.90 -7.81 14.23
C GLY A 88 0.63 -8.31 13.54
N TRP A 89 -0.52 -7.68 13.80
CA TRP A 89 -1.79 -8.07 13.18
C TRP A 89 -1.76 -7.99 11.65
N VAL A 90 -1.10 -6.97 11.10
CA VAL A 90 -0.95 -6.80 9.65
C VAL A 90 -0.02 -7.86 9.06
N ILE A 91 1.07 -8.21 9.75
CA ILE A 91 2.02 -9.24 9.30
C ILE A 91 1.39 -10.64 9.31
N ASP A 92 0.59 -10.93 10.34
CA ASP A 92 -0.03 -12.25 10.52
C ASP A 92 -1.27 -12.45 9.62
N ALA A 93 -1.82 -11.38 9.06
CA ALA A 93 -3.02 -11.41 8.24
C ALA A 93 -2.72 -11.93 6.81
N PRO A 94 -3.46 -12.94 6.30
CA PRO A 94 -3.28 -13.41 4.94
C PRO A 94 -3.73 -12.37 3.91
N LEU A 95 -3.05 -12.38 2.76
CA LEU A 95 -3.55 -11.69 1.56
C LEU A 95 -4.82 -12.39 1.07
N GLN A 96 -5.75 -11.62 0.50
CA GLN A 96 -6.92 -12.18 -0.16
C GLN A 96 -6.46 -12.97 -1.39
N PRO A 97 -7.13 -14.10 -1.74
CA PRO A 97 -6.70 -14.95 -2.85
C PRO A 97 -6.51 -14.21 -4.18
N GLU A 98 -7.33 -13.20 -4.45
CA GLU A 98 -7.23 -12.39 -5.67
C GLU A 98 -5.98 -11.50 -5.67
N LEU A 99 -5.69 -10.83 -4.56
CA LEU A 99 -4.50 -9.99 -4.42
C LEU A 99 -3.20 -10.83 -4.48
N ASP A 100 -3.15 -11.97 -3.79
CA ASP A 100 -1.99 -12.87 -3.84
C ASP A 100 -1.74 -13.39 -5.27
N ARG A 101 -2.81 -13.80 -5.97
CA ARG A 101 -2.73 -14.21 -7.38
C ARG A 101 -2.18 -13.08 -8.24
N ASP A 102 -2.79 -11.89 -8.16
CA ASP A 102 -2.44 -10.76 -9.03
C ASP A 102 -0.98 -10.32 -8.81
N ILE A 103 -0.48 -10.36 -7.56
CA ILE A 103 0.94 -10.12 -7.24
C ILE A 103 1.86 -11.18 -7.85
N ARG A 104 1.49 -12.46 -7.80
CA ARG A 104 2.32 -13.57 -8.32
C ARG A 104 2.36 -13.63 -9.84
N THR A 105 1.31 -13.16 -10.50
CA THR A 105 1.18 -13.20 -11.97
C THR A 105 1.57 -11.90 -12.65
N ALA A 106 1.89 -10.84 -11.89
CA ALA A 106 2.35 -9.57 -12.42
C ALA A 106 3.77 -9.71 -12.98
#